data_AF-A0A9P3NX00-F1
#
_entry.id   AF-A0A9P3NX00-F1
#
_cell.length_a   1.000
_cell.length_b   1.000
_cell.length_c   1.000
_cell.angle_alpha   90.00
_cell.angle_beta   90.00
_cell.angle_gamma   90.00
#
_symmetry.space_group_name_H-M   'P 1'
#
loop_
_entity.id
_entity.type
_entity.pdbx_description
1 polymer ?
#
loop_
_entity_poly.entity_id
_entity_poly.type
_entity_poly.pdbx_seq_one_letter_code
_entity_poly.pdbx_strand_id
1 'polypeptide(L)'
;MSVVAAERRLLAYAVTDKRNEYFVLVSESCIPLWSFDYVYNYIASTHISFVEAHTDPFDEAFGRYLPDIHMPAIRRKDFLKGSQWFVLQRRHAELVVQDTEHYLVHSKSCQWRAQHSKYCCSDEHYLQILLALKDPAGISRFPVTLADWSQWRFHPETYYSHNMSDALFKTIKSTKHFIQYRYYWKKFKNRYSYIEHPKKPQPAPTVENGFCAVEGTVRNCFLFARKFHVSSLPYLLKNSQHVLGF
;
A
#
# COMPACT_ATOMS: atom_id res chain seq x y z
N MET A 1 9.32 10.40 15.77
CA MET A 1 9.74 10.07 14.38
C MET A 1 8.54 9.40 13.70
N SER A 2 8.11 9.85 12.52
CA SER A 2 6.99 9.20 11.80
C SER A 2 7.48 7.98 11.01
N VAL A 3 6.56 7.11 10.60
CA VAL A 3 6.84 5.96 9.72
C VAL A 3 7.50 6.42 8.41
N VAL A 4 6.95 7.46 7.77
CA VAL A 4 7.54 8.09 6.57
C VAL A 4 8.98 8.55 6.82
N ALA A 5 9.27 9.15 7.98
CA ALA A 5 10.63 9.58 8.30
C ALA A 5 11.59 8.39 8.46
N ALA A 6 11.12 7.26 8.98
CA ALA A 6 11.91 6.03 9.08
C ALA A 6 12.17 5.43 7.69
N GLU A 7 11.13 5.28 6.87
CA GLU A 7 11.24 4.75 5.49
C GLU A 7 12.19 5.59 4.63
N ARG A 8 12.08 6.91 4.69
CA ARG A 8 12.99 7.81 3.97
C ARG A 8 14.44 7.66 4.41
N ARG A 9 14.69 7.45 5.71
CA ARG A 9 16.06 7.23 6.22
C ARG A 9 16.62 5.89 5.78
N LEU A 10 15.80 4.83 5.77
CA LEU A 10 16.19 3.53 5.23
C LEU A 10 16.53 3.63 3.75
N LEU A 11 15.69 4.31 2.95
CA LEU A 11 15.98 4.57 1.54
C LEU A 11 17.24 5.40 1.37
N ALA A 12 17.40 6.49 2.12
CA ALA A 12 18.57 7.37 2.05
C ALA A 12 19.88 6.63 2.32
N TYR A 13 19.88 5.71 3.29
CA TYR A 13 21.02 4.84 3.55
C TYR A 13 21.23 3.85 2.40
N ALA A 14 20.17 3.15 1.98
CA ALA A 14 20.25 2.11 0.96
C ALA A 14 20.69 2.65 -0.42
N VAL A 15 20.30 3.87 -0.81
CA VAL A 15 20.71 4.46 -2.09
C VAL A 15 22.20 4.85 -2.12
N THR A 16 22.89 4.92 -0.98
CA THR A 16 24.33 5.23 -0.98
C THR A 16 25.16 4.12 -1.65
N ASP A 17 24.71 2.87 -1.59
CA ASP A 17 25.30 1.78 -2.36
C ASP A 17 24.79 1.86 -3.81
N LYS A 18 25.70 2.10 -4.75
CA LYS A 18 25.40 2.20 -6.18
C LYS A 18 24.95 0.88 -6.80
N ARG A 19 25.14 -0.25 -6.10
CA ARG A 19 24.70 -1.58 -6.56
C ARG A 19 23.23 -1.84 -6.25
N ASN A 20 22.61 -1.05 -5.37
CA ASN A 20 21.20 -1.18 -5.06
C ASN A 20 20.34 -0.53 -6.15
N GLU A 21 19.70 -1.36 -6.97
CA GLU A 21 18.81 -0.91 -8.06
C GLU A 21 17.32 -0.99 -7.71
N TYR A 22 16.96 -1.88 -6.78
CA TYR A 22 15.57 -2.15 -6.39
C TYR A 22 15.41 -2.11 -4.87
N PHE A 23 14.32 -1.48 -4.40
CA PHE A 23 14.07 -1.22 -2.99
C PHE A 23 12.68 -1.75 -2.64
N VAL A 24 12.63 -2.79 -1.81
CA VAL A 24 11.38 -3.46 -1.42
C VAL A 24 11.12 -3.19 0.06
N LEU A 25 9.95 -2.62 0.38
CA LEU A 25 9.51 -2.47 1.78
C LEU A 25 8.74 -3.72 2.23
N VAL A 26 9.25 -4.40 3.25
CA VAL A 26 8.60 -5.53 3.93
C VAL A 26 8.63 -5.35 5.44
N SER A 27 7.81 -6.12 6.14
CA SER A 27 7.79 -6.22 7.61
C SER A 27 7.96 -7.67 8.05
N GLU A 28 8.16 -7.90 9.35
CA GLU A 28 8.22 -9.24 9.96
C GLU A 28 6.97 -10.12 9.75
N SER A 29 5.85 -9.51 9.32
CA SER A 29 4.59 -10.21 9.04
C SER A 29 4.33 -10.37 7.53
N CYS A 30 5.34 -10.13 6.69
CA CYS A 30 5.30 -10.37 5.26
C CYS A 30 5.95 -11.71 4.92
N ILE A 31 5.39 -12.41 3.93
CA ILE A 31 5.98 -13.62 3.34
C ILE A 31 6.06 -13.48 1.82
N PRO A 32 7.10 -14.03 1.18
CA PRO A 32 7.12 -14.16 -0.28
C PRO A 32 6.08 -15.20 -0.73
N LEU A 33 5.47 -14.98 -1.89
CA LEU A 33 4.53 -15.94 -2.50
C LEU A 33 5.18 -16.82 -3.58
N TRP A 34 6.38 -16.45 -4.00
CA TRP A 34 7.12 -17.05 -5.10
C TRP A 34 8.60 -17.15 -4.76
N SER A 35 9.35 -17.94 -5.54
CA SER A 35 10.80 -18.03 -5.42
C SER A 35 11.48 -16.67 -5.58
N PHE A 36 12.70 -16.57 -5.04
CA PHE A 36 13.53 -15.39 -5.21
C PHE A 36 13.72 -15.03 -6.68
N ASP A 37 14.04 -16.02 -7.53
CA ASP A 37 14.25 -15.80 -8.96
C ASP A 37 13.00 -15.26 -9.66
N TYR A 38 11.81 -15.74 -9.28
CA TYR A 38 10.56 -15.20 -9.81
C TYR A 38 10.37 -13.74 -9.42
N VAL A 39 10.52 -13.42 -8.13
CA VAL A 39 10.35 -12.05 -7.60
C VAL A 39 11.38 -11.11 -8.22
N TYR A 40 12.65 -11.53 -8.27
CA TYR A 40 13.74 -10.76 -8.86
C TYR A 40 13.47 -10.48 -10.34
N ASN A 41 13.20 -11.51 -11.15
CA ASN A 41 12.93 -11.34 -12.57
C ASN A 41 11.65 -10.51 -12.83
N TYR A 42 10.62 -10.64 -11.97
CA TYR A 42 9.42 -9.82 -12.07
C TYR A 42 9.73 -8.33 -11.94
N ILE A 43 10.54 -7.96 -10.94
CA ILE A 43 10.90 -6.58 -10.65
C ILE A 43 11.94 -6.06 -11.67
N ALA A 44 12.93 -6.88 -12.02
CA ALA A 44 14.04 -6.48 -12.88
C ALA A 44 13.68 -6.40 -14.37
N SER A 45 12.63 -7.12 -14.81
CA SER A 45 12.18 -7.14 -16.22
C SER A 45 11.36 -5.91 -16.63
N THR A 46 11.20 -4.91 -15.77
CA THR A 46 10.47 -3.69 -16.07
C THR A 46 11.19 -2.49 -15.46
N HIS A 47 10.93 -1.31 -16.00
CA HIS A 47 11.36 -0.06 -15.40
C HIS A 47 10.29 0.53 -14.46
N ILE A 48 9.18 -0.16 -14.22
CA ILE A 48 8.10 0.33 -13.37
C ILE A 48 8.42 0.14 -11.88
N SER A 49 7.96 1.08 -11.05
CA SER A 49 7.86 0.91 -9.60
C SER A 49 6.44 0.58 -9.18
N PHE A 50 6.33 -0.33 -8.20
CA PHE A 50 5.05 -0.84 -7.75
C PHE A 50 4.60 -0.08 -6.53
N VAL A 51 3.71 0.89 -6.77
CA VAL A 51 3.17 1.80 -5.78
C VAL A 51 1.69 1.94 -6.08
N GLU A 52 0.85 1.53 -5.13
CA GLU A 52 -0.58 1.73 -5.23
C GLU A 52 -0.91 3.22 -5.14
N ALA A 53 -1.72 3.75 -6.06
CA ALA A 53 -2.11 5.16 -6.02
C ALA A 53 -3.50 5.36 -6.65
N HIS A 54 -4.48 5.66 -5.81
CA HIS A 54 -5.87 5.87 -6.22
C HIS A 54 -6.53 7.00 -5.41
N THR A 55 -7.64 7.52 -5.90
CA THR A 55 -8.47 8.49 -5.16
C THR A 55 -9.34 7.74 -4.15
N ASP A 56 -9.34 8.17 -2.88
CA ASP A 56 -10.23 7.61 -1.84
C ASP A 56 -11.25 8.66 -1.35
N PRO A 57 -12.55 8.48 -1.63
CA PRO A 57 -13.61 9.35 -1.11
C PRO A 57 -13.64 9.46 0.43
N PHE A 58 -13.10 8.46 1.15
CA PHE A 58 -13.02 8.46 2.61
C PHE A 58 -12.06 9.51 3.14
N ASP A 59 -11.02 9.87 2.38
CA ASP A 59 -10.08 10.91 2.78
C ASP A 59 -10.77 12.25 2.96
N GLU A 60 -11.79 12.53 2.15
CA GLU A 60 -12.62 13.71 2.31
C GLU A 60 -13.45 13.62 3.59
N ALA A 61 -14.15 12.50 3.81
CA ALA A 61 -15.01 12.29 4.97
C ALA A 61 -14.23 12.39 6.31
N PHE A 62 -12.97 11.95 6.33
CA PHE A 62 -12.14 12.00 7.55
C PHE A 62 -11.33 13.30 7.68
N GLY A 63 -11.42 14.19 6.70
CA GLY A 63 -10.63 15.42 6.64
C GLY A 63 -9.13 15.12 6.57
N ARG A 64 -8.76 14.11 5.78
CA ARG A 64 -7.37 13.69 5.54
C ARG A 64 -6.60 14.70 4.66
N TYR A 65 -7.30 15.36 3.76
CA TYR A 65 -6.79 16.55 3.09
C TYR A 65 -7.13 17.82 3.88
N LEU A 66 -6.10 18.61 4.18
CA LEU A 66 -6.18 19.89 4.89
C LEU A 66 -5.76 21.00 3.92
N PRO A 67 -6.69 21.77 3.32
CA PRO A 67 -6.37 22.75 2.28
C PRO A 67 -5.25 23.72 2.67
N ASP A 68 -5.28 24.25 3.90
CA ASP A 68 -4.32 25.24 4.40
C ASP A 68 -2.90 24.70 4.59
N ILE A 69 -2.73 23.37 4.62
CA ILE A 69 -1.44 22.70 4.79
C ILE A 69 -0.96 22.09 3.46
N HIS A 70 -1.88 21.52 2.67
CA HIS A 70 -1.52 20.78 1.46
C HIS A 70 -1.35 21.69 0.25
N MET A 71 -2.11 22.79 0.15
CA MET A 71 -1.93 23.76 -0.93
C MET A 71 -0.68 24.62 -0.69
N PRO A 72 0.00 25.07 -1.76
CA PRO A 72 -0.25 24.75 -3.17
C PRO A 72 0.42 23.46 -3.66
N ALA A 73 1.31 22.87 -2.86
CA ALA A 73 2.16 21.74 -3.26
C ALA A 73 1.35 20.51 -3.71
N ILE A 74 0.25 20.23 -3.02
CA ILE A 74 -0.64 19.09 -3.33
C ILE A 74 -2.05 19.65 -3.49
N ARG A 75 -2.53 19.69 -4.73
CA ARG A 75 -3.91 20.06 -5.02
C ARG A 75 -4.84 18.94 -4.59
N ARG A 76 -6.11 19.28 -4.31
CA ARG A 76 -7.13 18.31 -3.92
C ARG A 76 -7.23 17.11 -4.87
N LYS A 77 -7.21 17.36 -6.18
CA LYS A 77 -7.31 16.31 -7.21
C LYS A 77 -6.10 15.38 -7.28
N ASP A 78 -4.97 15.83 -6.72
CA ASP A 78 -3.71 15.07 -6.69
C ASP A 78 -3.49 14.40 -5.33
N PHE A 79 -4.44 14.51 -4.40
CA PHE A 79 -4.39 13.81 -3.12
C PHE A 79 -4.82 12.36 -3.30
N LEU A 80 -3.83 11.48 -3.36
CA LEU A 80 -3.98 10.05 -3.62
C LEU A 80 -3.68 9.24 -2.36
N LYS A 81 -4.29 8.07 -2.29
CA LYS A 81 -4.08 7.05 -1.27
C LYS A 81 -3.49 5.79 -1.90
N GLY A 82 -2.75 5.04 -1.11
CA GLY A 82 -2.43 3.64 -1.39
C GLY A 82 -1.91 2.95 -0.15
N SER A 83 -1.52 1.69 -0.28
CA SER A 83 -0.83 0.99 0.79
C SER A 83 0.55 1.61 1.04
N GLN A 84 1.00 1.63 2.30
CA GLN A 84 2.37 1.97 2.70
C GLN A 84 3.47 1.18 1.94
N TRP A 85 3.15 -0.02 1.45
CA TRP A 85 4.11 -0.94 0.86
C TRP A 85 4.46 -0.54 -0.57
N PHE A 86 5.75 -0.69 -0.91
CA PHE A 86 6.26 -0.33 -2.21
C PHE A 86 7.37 -1.27 -2.69
N VAL A 87 7.53 -1.29 -4.02
CA VAL A 87 8.78 -1.68 -4.68
C VAL A 87 9.22 -0.52 -5.55
N LEU A 88 10.37 0.06 -5.26
CA LEU A 88 10.92 1.17 -6.02
C LEU A 88 12.11 0.73 -6.86
N GLN A 89 12.16 1.27 -8.07
CA GLN A 89 13.38 1.40 -8.86
C GLN A 89 14.23 2.51 -8.26
N ARG A 90 15.55 2.41 -8.44
CA ARG A 90 16.52 3.38 -7.90
C ARG A 90 16.16 4.83 -8.14
N ARG A 91 15.78 5.18 -9.38
CA ARG A 91 15.40 6.57 -9.73
C ARG A 91 14.24 7.11 -8.86
N HIS A 92 13.28 6.27 -8.48
CA HIS A 92 12.17 6.69 -7.61
C HIS A 92 12.57 6.72 -6.14
N ALA A 93 13.44 5.82 -5.69
CA ALA A 93 14.02 5.88 -4.35
C ALA A 93 14.82 7.19 -4.16
N GLU A 94 15.62 7.58 -5.17
CA GLU A 94 16.35 8.85 -5.16
C GLU A 94 15.41 10.06 -5.13
N LEU A 95 14.31 10.05 -5.91
CA LEU A 95 13.28 11.10 -5.83
C LEU A 95 12.68 11.23 -4.43
N VAL A 96 12.36 10.11 -3.76
CA VAL A 96 11.83 10.11 -2.38
C VAL A 96 12.83 10.68 -1.39
N VAL A 97 14.11 10.35 -1.53
CA VAL A 97 15.18 10.84 -0.65
C VAL A 97 15.41 12.34 -0.83
N GLN A 98 15.42 12.82 -2.08
CA GLN A 98 15.68 14.21 -2.45
C GLN A 98 14.49 15.13 -2.20
N ASP A 99 13.26 14.61 -2.19
CA ASP A 99 12.06 15.43 -2.00
C ASP A 99 12.07 16.11 -0.62
N THR A 100 11.80 17.41 -0.59
CA THR A 100 11.64 18.18 0.65
C THR A 100 10.24 18.75 0.75
N GLU A 101 9.69 19.22 -0.35
CA GLU A 101 8.39 19.89 -0.44
C GLU A 101 7.23 18.98 0.02
N HIS A 102 7.03 17.82 -0.62
CA HIS A 102 5.88 16.97 -0.34
C HIS A 102 5.98 16.32 1.04
N TYR A 103 7.21 16.01 1.47
CA TYR A 103 7.47 15.48 2.80
C TYR A 103 7.19 16.50 3.90
N LEU A 104 7.60 17.76 3.75
CA LEU A 104 7.32 18.79 4.74
C LEU A 104 5.81 19.03 4.89
N VAL A 105 5.06 19.00 3.79
CA VAL A 105 3.59 19.09 3.81
C VAL A 105 2.97 17.94 4.61
N HIS A 106 3.36 16.70 4.32
CA HIS A 106 2.84 15.53 5.05
C HIS A 106 3.30 15.50 6.52
N SER A 107 4.52 15.96 6.80
CA SER A 107 5.03 16.10 8.17
C SER A 107 4.20 17.12 8.95
N LYS A 108 3.94 18.30 8.38
CA LYS A 108 3.08 19.34 9.00
C LYS A 108 1.65 18.84 9.21
N SER A 109 1.07 18.19 8.20
CA SER A 109 -0.27 17.58 8.26
C SER A 109 -0.37 16.58 9.42
N CYS A 110 0.64 15.73 9.60
CA CYS A 110 0.70 14.77 10.70
C CYS A 110 0.90 15.42 12.07
N GLN A 111 1.76 16.43 12.18
CA GLN A 111 1.94 17.18 13.43
C GLN A 111 0.63 17.86 13.86
N TRP A 112 -0.06 18.50 12.91
CA TRP A 112 -1.37 19.09 13.16
C TRP A 112 -2.36 18.03 13.65
N ARG A 113 -2.43 16.86 12.99
CA ARG A 113 -3.34 15.78 13.41
C ARG A 113 -3.04 15.20 14.79
N ALA A 114 -1.76 15.04 15.12
CA ALA A 114 -1.34 14.54 16.43
C ALA A 114 -1.83 15.46 17.58
N GLN A 115 -1.92 16.77 17.34
CA GLN A 115 -2.42 17.74 18.30
C GLN A 115 -3.96 17.76 18.42
N HIS A 116 -4.69 17.27 17.41
CA HIS A 116 -6.14 17.40 17.30
C HIS A 116 -6.88 16.03 17.28
N SER A 117 -6.26 14.98 17.84
CA SER A 117 -6.79 13.62 18.04
C SER A 117 -7.17 12.81 16.78
N LYS A 118 -6.56 13.09 15.61
CA LYS A 118 -6.78 12.29 14.40
C LYS A 118 -5.55 11.44 14.07
N TYR A 119 -5.76 10.20 13.62
CA TYR A 119 -4.68 9.34 13.14
C TYR A 119 -3.98 9.97 11.93
N CYS A 120 -2.65 10.08 12.00
CA CYS A 120 -1.79 10.40 10.87
C CYS A 120 -1.53 9.11 10.09
N CYS A 121 -1.83 9.12 8.79
CA CYS A 121 -1.62 8.00 7.86
C CYS A 121 -0.81 8.49 6.65
N SER A 122 0.14 9.40 6.85
CA SER A 122 0.92 9.97 5.73
C SER A 122 1.74 8.94 4.98
N ASP A 123 2.03 7.80 5.60
CA ASP A 123 2.62 6.60 4.97
C ASP A 123 1.70 5.97 3.90
N GLU A 124 0.39 6.22 3.95
CA GLU A 124 -0.58 5.81 2.92
C GLU A 124 -0.81 6.89 1.83
N HIS A 125 -0.11 8.03 1.88
CA HIS A 125 -0.33 9.17 0.96
C HIS A 125 0.95 9.73 0.34
N TYR A 126 1.99 9.93 1.15
CA TYR A 126 3.15 10.73 0.80
C TYR A 126 3.85 10.26 -0.47
N LEU A 127 4.27 8.99 -0.48
CA LEU A 127 5.03 8.42 -1.58
C LEU A 127 4.15 8.25 -2.82
N GLN A 128 2.90 7.88 -2.63
CA GLN A 128 1.90 7.71 -3.68
C GLN A 128 1.67 9.02 -4.43
N ILE A 129 1.50 10.12 -3.70
CA ILE A 129 1.30 11.46 -4.27
C ILE A 129 2.58 11.95 -4.95
N LEU A 130 3.72 11.86 -4.28
CA LEU A 130 5.00 12.33 -4.83
C LEU A 130 5.29 11.67 -6.17
N LEU A 131 5.23 10.34 -6.24
CA LEU A 131 5.59 9.62 -7.46
C LEU A 131 4.52 9.77 -8.55
N ALA A 132 3.23 9.82 -8.20
CA ALA A 132 2.18 10.08 -9.16
C ALA A 132 2.27 11.49 -9.80
N LEU A 133 2.85 12.46 -9.09
CA LEU A 133 3.10 13.80 -9.60
C LEU A 133 4.40 13.91 -10.40
N LYS A 134 5.46 13.22 -9.98
CA LYS A 134 6.80 13.32 -10.59
C LYS A 134 7.00 12.37 -11.77
N ASP A 135 6.52 11.14 -11.70
CA ASP A 135 6.63 10.13 -12.77
C ASP A 135 5.36 9.24 -12.81
N PRO A 136 4.21 9.77 -13.28
CA PRO A 136 2.95 9.01 -13.31
C PRO A 136 2.98 7.77 -14.21
N ALA A 137 3.86 7.75 -15.22
CA ALA A 137 4.01 6.63 -16.15
C ALA A 137 5.00 5.57 -15.64
N GLY A 138 5.90 5.95 -14.72
CA GLY A 138 6.87 5.06 -14.08
C GLY A 138 6.33 4.25 -12.91
N ILE A 139 5.04 4.36 -12.57
CA ILE A 139 4.41 3.62 -11.47
C ILE A 139 3.22 2.76 -11.92
N SER A 140 3.01 1.63 -11.23
CA SER A 140 1.93 0.68 -11.53
C SER A 140 0.53 1.16 -11.14
N ARG A 141 0.42 2.02 -10.12
CA ARG A 141 -0.84 2.40 -9.42
C ARG A 141 -1.60 1.23 -8.76
N PHE A 142 -1.05 0.02 -8.77
CA PHE A 142 -1.55 -1.15 -8.06
C PHE A 142 -0.49 -1.75 -7.13
N PRO A 143 -0.89 -2.40 -6.02
CA PRO A 143 0.05 -2.98 -5.07
C PRO A 143 0.59 -4.34 -5.56
N VAL A 144 1.81 -4.68 -5.13
CA VAL A 144 2.38 -6.04 -5.26
C VAL A 144 2.38 -6.82 -3.95
N THR A 145 1.70 -6.30 -2.93
CA THR A 145 1.55 -6.93 -1.61
C THR A 145 0.07 -7.23 -1.33
N LEU A 146 -0.28 -8.50 -1.22
CA LEU A 146 -1.62 -8.92 -0.83
C LEU A 146 -1.87 -8.60 0.65
N ALA A 147 -3.03 -8.03 0.95
CA ALA A 147 -3.62 -8.09 2.28
C ALA A 147 -5.12 -8.35 2.17
N ASP A 148 -5.65 -9.08 3.14
CA ASP A 148 -7.06 -9.42 3.19
C ASP A 148 -7.85 -8.34 3.93
N TRP A 149 -8.71 -7.65 3.20
CA TRP A 149 -9.57 -6.59 3.71
C TRP A 149 -11.05 -7.02 3.73
N SER A 150 -11.34 -8.32 3.59
CA SER A 150 -12.70 -8.88 3.55
C SER A 150 -13.52 -8.61 4.81
N GLN A 151 -12.87 -8.30 5.94
CA GLN A 151 -13.51 -8.02 7.22
C GLN A 151 -13.95 -6.56 7.40
N TRP A 152 -13.65 -5.66 6.45
CA TRP A 152 -14.13 -4.26 6.46
C TRP A 152 -13.71 -3.46 7.72
N ARG A 153 -12.51 -3.71 8.24
CA ARG A 153 -11.96 -3.03 9.43
C ARG A 153 -10.91 -1.98 9.03
N PHE A 154 -10.48 -1.18 10.01
CA PHE A 154 -9.39 -0.20 9.85
C PHE A 154 -8.03 -0.84 9.49
N HIS A 155 -7.89 -2.14 9.73
CA HIS A 155 -6.68 -2.90 9.43
C HIS A 155 -7.06 -4.20 8.71
N PRO A 156 -6.18 -4.72 7.84
CA PRO A 156 -6.43 -5.99 7.18
C PRO A 156 -6.36 -7.15 8.18
N GLU A 157 -7.01 -8.25 7.81
CA GLU A 157 -7.07 -9.48 8.58
C GLU A 157 -5.68 -10.04 8.86
N THR A 158 -5.53 -10.66 10.03
CA THR A 158 -4.27 -11.25 10.47
C THR A 158 -4.39 -12.76 10.47
N TYR A 159 -3.51 -13.43 9.74
CA TYR A 159 -3.45 -14.88 9.67
C TYR A 159 -2.66 -15.45 10.85
N TYR A 160 -3.35 -16.20 11.70
CA TYR A 160 -2.77 -16.95 12.82
C TYR A 160 -2.53 -18.42 12.44
N SER A 161 -1.90 -19.17 13.34
CA SER A 161 -1.66 -20.61 13.21
C SER A 161 -2.89 -21.40 12.75
N HIS A 162 -4.08 -21.10 13.29
CA HIS A 162 -5.32 -21.81 12.96
C HIS A 162 -5.83 -21.54 11.53
N ASN A 163 -5.33 -20.50 10.85
CA ASN A 163 -5.66 -20.22 9.45
C ASN A 163 -4.75 -20.99 8.49
N MET A 164 -3.60 -21.50 8.96
CA MET A 164 -2.57 -22.09 8.10
C MET A 164 -3.04 -23.41 7.49
N SER A 165 -3.19 -23.42 6.16
CA SER A 165 -3.62 -24.59 5.39
C SER A 165 -3.22 -24.44 3.92
N ASP A 166 -3.05 -25.56 3.22
CA ASP A 166 -2.76 -25.54 1.77
C ASP A 166 -3.86 -24.82 0.99
N ALA A 167 -5.11 -24.93 1.45
CA ALA A 167 -6.27 -24.22 0.88
C ALA A 167 -6.12 -22.69 0.97
N LEU A 168 -5.63 -22.16 2.09
CA LEU A 168 -5.34 -20.73 2.24
C LEU A 168 -4.32 -20.28 1.19
N PHE A 169 -3.21 -21.00 1.05
CA PHE A 169 -2.15 -20.62 0.12
C PHE A 169 -2.54 -20.78 -1.34
N LYS A 170 -3.33 -21.80 -1.67
CA LYS A 170 -3.94 -21.94 -3.00
C LYS A 170 -4.86 -20.76 -3.32
N THR A 171 -5.61 -20.26 -2.33
CA THR A 171 -6.46 -19.06 -2.48
C THR A 171 -5.64 -17.80 -2.67
N ILE A 172 -4.61 -17.59 -1.85
CA ILE A 172 -3.69 -16.45 -1.96
C ILE A 172 -3.02 -16.43 -3.34
N LYS A 173 -2.47 -17.56 -3.80
CA LYS A 173 -1.77 -17.66 -5.09
C LYS A 173 -2.70 -17.58 -6.31
N SER A 174 -3.98 -17.94 -6.16
CA SER A 174 -4.97 -17.82 -7.24
C SER A 174 -5.60 -16.42 -7.33
N THR A 175 -5.32 -15.54 -6.37
CA THR A 175 -5.83 -14.17 -6.37
C THR A 175 -5.12 -13.34 -7.45
N LYS A 176 -5.82 -13.11 -8.57
CA LYS A 176 -5.29 -12.41 -9.76
C LYS A 176 -5.73 -10.96 -9.91
N HIS A 177 -6.64 -10.51 -9.06
CA HIS A 177 -7.15 -9.14 -9.08
C HIS A 177 -6.82 -8.48 -7.75
N PHE A 178 -6.45 -7.20 -7.82
CA PHE A 178 -6.50 -6.37 -6.64
C PHE A 178 -7.90 -5.77 -6.52
N ILE A 179 -8.34 -5.60 -5.28
CA ILE A 179 -9.58 -4.90 -4.97
C ILE A 179 -9.20 -3.53 -4.44
N GLN A 180 -9.46 -2.50 -5.23
CA GLN A 180 -9.50 -1.14 -4.70
C GLN A 180 -10.88 -0.92 -4.08
N TYR A 181 -10.90 -0.79 -2.76
CA TYR A 181 -12.15 -0.56 -2.02
C TYR A 181 -12.56 0.91 -2.13
N ARG A 182 -13.56 1.21 -2.96
CA ARG A 182 -14.22 2.52 -3.01
C ARG A 182 -15.45 2.54 -2.10
N TYR A 183 -15.30 2.95 -0.85
CA TYR A 183 -16.43 3.10 0.08
C TYR A 183 -17.33 4.27 -0.35
N TYR A 184 -18.64 4.03 -0.50
CA TYR A 184 -19.63 5.08 -0.75
C TYR A 184 -20.27 5.54 0.57
N TRP A 185 -20.24 6.85 0.84
CA TRP A 185 -21.02 7.49 1.89
C TRP A 185 -22.08 8.41 1.27
N LYS A 186 -23.33 8.37 1.77
CA LYS A 186 -24.36 9.35 1.40
C LYS A 186 -24.22 10.59 2.28
N LYS A 187 -24.03 11.75 1.66
CA LYS A 187 -24.02 13.07 2.31
C LYS A 187 -25.41 13.38 2.86
N PHE A 188 -25.55 13.56 4.18
CA PHE A 188 -26.76 14.11 4.79
C PHE A 188 -26.49 15.50 5.35
N LYS A 189 -27.28 16.50 4.91
CA LYS A 189 -27.42 17.85 5.49
C LYS A 189 -26.14 18.42 6.14
N ASN A 190 -25.05 18.50 5.36
CA ASN A 190 -23.77 19.12 5.75
C ASN A 190 -23.06 18.52 6.98
N ARG A 191 -23.31 17.24 7.29
CA ARG A 191 -22.54 16.46 8.27
C ARG A 191 -22.24 15.08 7.70
N TYR A 192 -20.98 14.66 7.73
CA TYR A 192 -20.61 13.25 7.57
C TYR A 192 -20.86 12.58 8.93
N SER A 193 -21.99 11.90 9.09
CA SER A 193 -22.22 11.04 10.24
C SER A 193 -21.72 9.64 9.93
N TYR A 194 -20.91 9.05 10.82
CA TYR A 194 -20.74 7.60 10.83
C TYR A 194 -22.14 6.98 10.95
N ILE A 195 -22.54 6.23 9.95
CA ILE A 195 -23.70 5.36 10.03
C ILE A 195 -23.16 4.21 10.86
N GLU A 196 -23.59 4.12 12.12
CA GLU A 196 -23.51 2.87 12.88
C GLU A 196 -23.79 1.71 11.94
N HIS A 197 -22.98 0.64 12.04
CA HIS A 197 -23.10 -0.58 11.25
C HIS A 197 -24.55 -0.80 10.82
N PRO A 198 -24.88 -0.54 9.55
CA PRO A 198 -26.26 -0.66 9.12
C PRO A 198 -26.63 -2.13 9.35
N LYS A 199 -27.69 -2.37 10.13
CA LYS A 199 -28.30 -3.70 10.34
C LYS A 199 -28.82 -4.35 9.04
N LYS A 200 -28.50 -3.75 7.88
CA LYS A 200 -28.76 -4.24 6.53
C LYS A 200 -27.49 -4.04 5.71
N PRO A 201 -27.07 -5.04 4.91
CA PRO A 201 -25.91 -4.92 4.04
C PRO A 201 -26.12 -3.72 3.10
N GLN A 202 -25.27 -2.69 3.25
CA GLN A 202 -25.12 -1.69 2.20
C GLN A 202 -24.55 -2.37 0.96
N PRO A 203 -24.81 -1.85 -0.26
CA PRO A 203 -24.12 -2.33 -1.44
C PRO A 203 -22.61 -2.25 -1.17
N ALA A 204 -21.92 -3.38 -1.40
CA ALA A 204 -20.47 -3.45 -1.30
C ALA A 204 -19.84 -2.26 -2.05
N PRO A 205 -18.69 -1.74 -1.60
CA PRO A 205 -17.95 -0.75 -2.38
C PRO A 205 -17.83 -1.24 -3.83
N THR A 206 -17.89 -0.32 -4.80
CA THR A 206 -17.64 -0.71 -6.19
C THR A 206 -16.22 -1.24 -6.26
N VAL A 207 -16.12 -2.56 -6.42
CA VAL A 207 -14.87 -3.24 -6.65
C VAL A 207 -14.47 -2.91 -8.08
N GLU A 208 -13.52 -1.98 -8.27
CA GLU A 208 -12.77 -1.96 -9.52
C GLU A 208 -11.81 -3.14 -9.48
N ASN A 209 -12.22 -4.24 -10.13
CA ASN A 209 -11.33 -5.37 -10.38
C ASN A 209 -10.35 -4.95 -11.47
N GLY A 210 -9.11 -4.69 -11.08
CA GLY A 210 -8.01 -4.48 -12.01
C GLY A 210 -7.18 -5.75 -12.16
N PHE A 211 -6.81 -6.08 -13.40
CA PHE A 211 -5.68 -6.95 -13.64
C PHE A 211 -4.39 -6.16 -13.44
N CYS A 212 -3.38 -6.79 -12.85
CA CYS A 212 -2.05 -6.20 -12.80
C CYS A 212 -1.37 -6.34 -14.15
N ALA A 213 -1.50 -5.32 -14.97
CA ALA A 213 -0.83 -5.21 -16.25
C ALA A 213 0.40 -4.33 -16.10
N VAL A 214 1.57 -4.87 -16.46
CA VAL A 214 2.81 -4.11 -16.56
C VAL A 214 3.15 -4.05 -18.04
N GLU A 215 3.23 -2.83 -18.59
CA GLU A 215 3.60 -2.62 -20.01
C GLU A 215 2.73 -3.44 -20.97
N GLY A 216 1.42 -3.50 -20.70
CA GLY A 216 0.45 -4.24 -21.53
C GLY A 216 0.39 -5.75 -21.29
N THR A 217 1.31 -6.31 -20.50
CA THR A 217 1.32 -7.75 -20.16
C THR A 217 0.66 -7.98 -18.82
N VAL A 218 -0.38 -8.82 -18.79
CA VAL A 218 -1.00 -9.26 -17.54
C VAL A 218 -0.03 -10.16 -16.77
N ARG A 219 0.24 -9.81 -15.52
CA ARG A 219 1.12 -10.54 -14.61
C ARG A 219 0.38 -10.92 -13.33
N ASN A 220 0.98 -11.81 -12.53
CA ASN A 220 0.51 -12.01 -11.15
C ASN A 220 0.59 -10.70 -10.39
N CYS A 221 -0.48 -10.34 -9.69
CA CYS A 221 -0.53 -9.09 -8.95
C CYS A 221 0.44 -9.07 -7.78
N PHE A 222 0.47 -10.15 -7.00
CA PHE A 222 1.08 -10.14 -5.68
C PHE A 222 2.36 -10.96 -5.66
N LEU A 223 3.44 -10.32 -5.20
CA LEU A 223 4.74 -10.93 -4.96
C LEU A 223 4.88 -11.36 -3.50
N PHE A 224 4.23 -10.62 -2.60
CA PHE A 224 4.25 -10.87 -1.16
C PHE A 224 2.82 -10.89 -0.61
N ALA A 225 2.60 -11.60 0.50
CA ALA A 225 1.40 -11.47 1.32
C ALA A 225 1.77 -10.97 2.71
N ARG A 226 0.81 -10.30 3.37
CA ARG A 226 1.02 -9.57 4.63
C ARG A 226 0.17 -10.13 5.76
N LYS A 227 0.46 -9.65 6.97
CA LYS A 227 -0.30 -9.91 8.21
C LYS A 227 -0.27 -11.36 8.68
N PHE A 228 0.86 -12.04 8.52
CA PHE A 228 1.10 -13.33 9.16
C PHE A 228 1.58 -13.11 10.59
N HIS A 229 0.79 -13.58 11.56
CA HIS A 229 1.15 -13.52 12.97
C HIS A 229 2.31 -14.49 13.27
N VAL A 230 3.13 -14.19 14.29
CA VAL A 230 4.29 -15.03 14.67
C VAL A 230 3.91 -16.50 14.93
N SER A 231 2.69 -16.78 15.38
CA SER A 231 2.20 -18.15 15.58
C SER A 231 2.08 -18.97 14.29
N SER A 232 2.04 -18.34 13.11
CA SER A 232 2.07 -19.03 11.81
C SER A 232 3.47 -19.55 11.43
N LEU A 233 4.53 -19.02 12.06
CA LEU A 233 5.92 -19.29 11.69
C LEU A 233 6.28 -20.79 11.68
N PRO A 234 5.89 -21.63 12.67
CA PRO A 234 6.21 -23.05 12.64
C PRO A 234 5.66 -23.77 11.41
N TYR A 235 4.44 -23.44 10.98
CA TYR A 235 3.84 -24.00 9.77
C TYR A 235 4.57 -23.49 8.51
N LEU A 236 4.84 -22.18 8.44
CA LEU A 236 5.51 -21.56 7.31
C LEU A 236 6.91 -22.14 7.09
N LEU A 237 7.70 -22.32 8.15
CA LEU A 237 9.03 -22.90 8.05
C LEU A 237 8.98 -24.37 7.64
N LYS A 238 8.10 -25.16 8.28
CA LYS A 238 7.94 -26.58 7.98
C LYS A 238 7.51 -26.85 6.54
N ASN A 239 6.68 -25.99 5.97
CA ASN A 239 6.09 -26.17 4.63
C ASN A 239 6.63 -25.19 3.59
N SER A 240 7.75 -24.51 3.87
CA SER A 240 8.27 -23.40 3.06
C SER A 240 8.45 -23.76 1.58
N GLN A 241 9.05 -24.91 1.27
CA GLN A 241 9.22 -25.38 -0.12
C GLN A 241 7.87 -25.56 -0.84
N HIS A 242 6.94 -26.28 -0.21
CA HIS A 242 5.62 -26.55 -0.79
C HIS A 242 4.78 -25.28 -0.97
N VAL A 243 4.82 -24.40 0.03
CA VAL A 243 3.87 -23.30 0.17
C VAL A 243 4.38 -22.00 -0.41
N LEU A 244 5.67 -21.70 -0.29
CA LEU A 244 6.28 -20.43 -0.72
C LEU A 244 6.95 -20.55 -2.09
N GLY A 245 7.04 -21.76 -2.65
CA GLY A 245 7.49 -22.00 -4.02
C GLY A 245 9.01 -21.89 -4.18
N PHE A 246 9.76 -22.35 -3.18
CA PHE A 246 11.21 -22.59 -3.28
C PHE A 246 11.48 -24.04 -3.67
#